data_AF-A0A957HGH2-F1
#
_entry.id   AF-A0A957HGH2-F1
#
_cell.length_a   1.000
_cell.length_b   1.000
_cell.length_c   1.000
_cell.angle_alpha   90.00
_cell.angle_beta   90.00
_cell.angle_gamma   90.00
#
_symmetry.space_group_name_H-M   'P 1'
#
loop_
_entity.id
_entity.type
_entity.pdbx_description
1 polymer ?
#
loop_
_entity_poly.entity_id
_entity_poly.type
_entity_poly.pdbx_seq_one_letter_code
_entity_poly.pdbx_strand_id
1 'polypeptide(L)'
;MTPANAQNHLSITIPAGFSERPATLDDARDIADLWTLVSAHMGQPEQGNEEQQRKDWSKPGFDLASSTLIVEDSNEAIIAYAAMDDVMNPPVRPWLTLVIHPDHENSGVTEYLLHWLETTAQRVLDRCPPDAEIALRMGAVPDYKPRQDMLKARGYTHSRNFLRMVIHM
;
A
#
# COMPACT_ATOMS: atom_id res chain seq x y z
N MET A 1 -14.51 -27.43 -24.56
CA MET A 1 -13.10 -27.38 -24.09
C MET A 1 -12.94 -26.08 -23.32
N THR A 2 -13.00 -26.16 -22.00
CA THR A 2 -12.79 -25.02 -21.10
C THR A 2 -11.28 -24.98 -20.81
N PRO A 3 -10.55 -23.88 -21.01
CA PRO A 3 -9.20 -23.81 -20.50
C PRO A 3 -9.30 -23.72 -18.97
N ALA A 4 -8.64 -24.67 -18.31
CA ALA A 4 -8.39 -24.65 -16.89
C ALA A 4 -7.64 -23.37 -16.54
N ASN A 5 -8.31 -22.44 -15.85
CA ASN A 5 -7.65 -21.29 -15.25
C ASN A 5 -6.98 -21.80 -13.97
N ALA A 6 -5.81 -22.40 -14.12
CA ALA A 6 -4.93 -22.73 -13.01
C ALA A 6 -4.57 -21.39 -12.35
N GLN A 7 -5.24 -21.07 -11.24
CA GLN A 7 -4.78 -20.06 -10.32
C GLN A 7 -3.45 -20.57 -9.74
N ASN A 8 -2.36 -20.26 -10.43
CA ASN A 8 -1.04 -20.25 -9.81
C ASN A 8 -1.12 -19.18 -8.71
N HIS A 9 -1.49 -19.59 -7.50
CA HIS A 9 -1.12 -18.86 -6.29
C HIS A 9 0.41 -18.92 -6.22
N LEU A 10 1.07 -18.07 -6.99
CA LEU A 10 2.49 -17.80 -6.85
C LEU A 10 2.64 -17.21 -5.45
N SER A 11 3.02 -18.04 -4.49
CA SER A 11 3.51 -17.57 -3.20
C SER A 11 4.79 -16.79 -3.48
N ILE A 12 4.67 -15.47 -3.65
CA ILE A 12 5.85 -14.61 -3.76
C ILE A 12 6.44 -14.52 -2.36
N THR A 13 7.72 -14.85 -2.22
CA THR A 13 8.48 -14.66 -1.00
C THR A 13 9.19 -13.32 -1.02
N ILE A 14 9.48 -12.78 0.16
CA ILE A 14 10.34 -11.59 0.28
C ILE A 14 11.68 -11.80 -0.46
N PRO A 15 12.19 -10.80 -1.22
CA PRO A 15 13.47 -10.93 -1.89
C PRO A 15 14.64 -11.11 -0.90
N ALA A 16 15.71 -11.77 -1.34
CA ALA A 16 16.88 -12.02 -0.49
C ALA A 16 17.53 -10.71 -0.03
N GLY A 17 17.98 -10.67 1.23
CA GLY A 17 18.60 -9.49 1.84
C GLY A 17 17.63 -8.53 2.52
N PHE A 18 16.33 -8.86 2.53
CA PHE A 18 15.31 -8.11 3.25
C PHE A 18 14.59 -8.99 4.28
N SER A 19 14.06 -8.35 5.31
CA SER A 19 13.14 -8.94 6.30
C SER A 19 11.81 -8.21 6.30
N GLU A 20 10.79 -8.86 6.85
CA GLU A 20 9.45 -8.28 6.98
C GLU A 20 8.88 -8.48 8.37
N ARG A 21 8.05 -7.53 8.77
CA ARG A 21 7.25 -7.60 9.99
C ARG A 21 6.04 -6.68 9.89
N PRO A 22 4.98 -6.91 10.69
CA PRO A 22 3.94 -5.89 10.86
C PRO A 22 4.50 -4.62 11.49
N ALA A 23 3.83 -3.49 11.23
CA ALA A 23 4.13 -2.26 11.93
C ALA A 23 3.70 -2.31 13.40
N THR A 24 4.38 -1.52 14.21
CA THR A 24 4.04 -1.17 15.58
C THR A 24 3.78 0.33 15.65
N LEU A 25 3.14 0.81 16.71
CA LEU A 25 2.92 2.25 16.86
C LEU A 25 4.22 3.05 16.94
N ASP A 26 5.33 2.44 17.37
CA ASP A 26 6.62 3.10 17.50
C ASP A 26 7.25 3.41 16.14
N ASP A 27 6.91 2.66 15.10
CA ASP A 27 7.38 2.88 13.72
C ASP A 27 6.78 4.14 13.07
N ALA A 28 5.81 4.82 13.71
CA ALA A 28 5.04 5.89 13.08
C ALA A 28 5.93 7.06 12.61
N ARG A 29 7.02 7.32 13.34
CA ARG A 29 7.99 8.35 12.98
C ARG A 29 8.75 7.95 11.72
N ASP A 30 9.30 6.76 11.69
CA ASP A 30 10.11 6.26 10.57
C ASP A 30 9.27 6.13 9.29
N ILE A 31 8.00 5.72 9.41
CA ILE A 31 7.06 5.70 8.29
C ILE A 31 6.76 7.12 7.78
N ALA A 32 6.60 8.10 8.66
CA ALA A 32 6.42 9.49 8.25
C ALA A 32 7.67 10.07 7.56
N ASP A 33 8.87 9.70 8.03
CA ASP A 33 10.12 10.13 7.42
C ASP A 33 10.31 9.47 6.04
N LEU A 34 9.98 8.17 5.89
CA LEU A 34 9.96 7.48 4.59
C LEU A 34 8.97 8.13 3.62
N TRP A 35 7.76 8.46 4.07
CA TRP A 35 6.78 9.18 3.25
C TRP A 35 7.31 10.53 2.76
N THR A 36 7.97 11.29 3.63
CA THR A 36 8.58 12.57 3.26
C THR A 36 9.62 12.39 2.17
N LEU A 37 10.50 11.40 2.32
CA LEU A 37 11.54 11.07 1.36
C LEU A 37 10.95 10.68 0.00
N VAL A 38 9.97 9.78 -0.02
CA VAL A 38 9.33 9.29 -1.24
C VAL A 38 8.52 10.40 -1.92
N SER A 39 7.81 11.24 -1.16
CA SER A 39 7.10 12.40 -1.71
C SER A 39 8.07 13.37 -2.37
N ALA A 40 9.19 13.70 -1.72
CA ALA A 40 10.22 14.55 -2.31
C ALA A 40 10.80 13.96 -3.61
N HIS A 41 11.06 12.65 -3.64
CA HIS A 41 11.51 11.96 -4.86
C HIS A 41 10.49 12.06 -6.01
N MET A 42 9.21 11.99 -5.71
CA MET A 42 8.13 12.16 -6.70
C MET A 42 7.83 13.64 -7.04
N GLY A 43 8.62 14.58 -6.53
CA GLY A 43 8.42 16.02 -6.73
C GLY A 43 7.15 16.57 -6.04
N GLN A 44 6.66 15.89 -5.01
CA GLN A 44 5.49 16.28 -4.24
C GLN A 44 5.90 17.09 -3.00
N PRO A 45 5.18 18.18 -2.67
CA PRO A 45 5.49 19.01 -1.50
C PRO A 45 5.00 18.42 -0.17
N GLU A 46 4.20 17.35 -0.20
CA GLU A 46 3.68 16.70 0.99
C GLU A 46 4.79 16.10 1.87
N GLN A 47 4.71 16.38 3.17
CA GLN A 47 5.55 15.76 4.19
C GLN A 47 4.74 14.69 4.91
N GLY A 48 5.39 13.60 5.28
CA GLY A 48 4.80 12.63 6.20
C GLY A 48 4.57 13.27 7.57
N ASN A 49 3.57 12.77 8.29
CA ASN A 49 3.17 13.31 9.58
C ASN A 49 3.00 12.15 10.57
N GLU A 50 3.88 12.09 11.56
CA GLU A 50 3.87 11.04 12.60
C GLU A 50 2.54 11.03 13.38
N GLU A 51 2.04 12.20 13.80
CA GLU A 51 0.81 12.28 14.58
C GLU A 51 -0.38 11.76 13.75
N GLN A 52 -0.43 12.11 12.46
CA GLN A 52 -1.45 11.60 11.56
C GLN A 52 -1.30 10.09 11.35
N GLN A 53 -0.08 9.58 11.18
CA GLN A 53 0.17 8.15 11.03
C GLN A 53 -0.28 7.36 12.27
N ARG A 54 0.01 7.87 13.48
CA ARG A 54 -0.47 7.27 14.74
C ARG A 54 -1.99 7.29 14.83
N LYS A 55 -2.64 8.38 14.42
CA LYS A 55 -4.11 8.48 14.36
C LYS A 55 -4.71 7.46 13.41
N ASP A 56 -4.15 7.32 12.21
CA ASP A 56 -4.62 6.38 11.19
C ASP A 56 -4.47 4.93 11.64
N TRP A 57 -3.38 4.60 12.35
CA TRP A 57 -3.15 3.28 12.94
C TRP A 57 -4.01 2.98 14.17
N SER A 58 -4.43 4.01 14.89
CA SER A 58 -5.23 3.87 16.12
C SER A 58 -6.74 3.99 15.86
N LYS A 59 -7.16 4.13 14.60
CA LYS A 59 -8.59 4.27 14.28
C LYS A 59 -9.35 3.00 14.67
N PRO A 60 -10.59 3.12 15.16
CA PRO A 60 -11.40 1.96 15.51
C PRO A 60 -11.54 0.96 14.35
N GLY A 61 -11.31 -0.32 14.63
CA GLY A 61 -11.44 -1.41 13.66
C GLY A 61 -10.21 -1.65 12.78
N PHE A 62 -9.18 -0.81 12.86
CA PHE A 62 -7.92 -1.06 12.15
C PHE A 62 -7.01 -1.96 12.98
N ASP A 63 -6.73 -3.16 12.46
CA ASP A 63 -5.77 -4.08 13.06
C ASP A 63 -4.40 -3.87 12.43
N LEU A 64 -3.52 -3.18 13.15
CA LEU A 64 -2.18 -2.84 12.68
C LEU A 64 -1.39 -4.10 12.28
N ALA A 65 -1.49 -5.18 13.05
CA ALA A 65 -0.66 -6.37 12.87
C ALA A 65 -1.02 -7.16 11.60
N SER A 66 -2.31 -7.20 11.25
CA SER A 66 -2.78 -7.93 10.05
C SER A 66 -2.95 -7.04 8.83
N SER A 67 -2.91 -5.72 8.99
CA SER A 67 -3.24 -4.76 7.94
C SER A 67 -2.04 -3.94 7.47
N THR A 68 -0.86 -4.17 8.04
CA THR A 68 0.39 -3.51 7.61
C THR A 68 1.52 -4.50 7.43
N LEU A 69 2.47 -4.13 6.55
CA LEU A 69 3.73 -4.83 6.40
C LEU A 69 4.85 -3.80 6.18
N ILE A 70 5.89 -3.91 6.99
CA ILE A 70 7.16 -3.20 6.87
C ILE A 70 8.17 -4.15 6.24
N VAL A 71 9.01 -3.62 5.37
CA VAL A 71 10.19 -4.31 4.85
C VAL A 71 11.43 -3.55 5.26
N GLU A 72 12.40 -4.28 5.80
CA GLU A 72 13.68 -3.78 6.29
C GLU A 72 14.84 -4.34 5.46
N ASP A 73 15.91 -3.56 5.33
CA ASP A 73 17.17 -4.02 4.75
C ASP A 73 18.04 -4.78 5.77
N SER A 74 19.23 -5.21 5.34
CA SER A 74 20.18 -5.92 6.21
C SER A 74 20.72 -5.09 7.39
N ASN A 75 20.49 -3.78 7.41
CA ASN A 75 20.86 -2.87 8.48
C ASN A 75 19.68 -2.53 9.39
N GLU A 76 18.56 -3.26 9.27
CA GLU A 76 17.31 -3.01 10.00
C GLU A 76 16.67 -1.65 9.66
N ALA A 77 17.05 -1.03 8.54
CA ALA A 77 16.44 0.22 8.08
C ALA A 77 15.13 -0.08 7.35
N ILE A 78 14.06 0.64 7.70
CA ILE A 78 12.78 0.53 7.01
C ILE A 78 12.89 1.11 5.59
N ILE A 79 12.80 0.24 4.58
CA ILE A 79 12.91 0.62 3.17
C ILE A 79 11.56 0.64 2.45
N ALA A 80 10.55 -0.04 2.98
CA ALA A 80 9.23 -0.03 2.40
C ALA A 80 8.13 -0.31 3.43
N TYR A 81 6.93 0.14 3.09
CA TYR A 81 5.74 0.02 3.91
C TYR A 81 4.51 -0.17 3.04
N ALA A 82 3.66 -1.11 3.44
CA ALA A 82 2.37 -1.35 2.85
C ALA A 82 1.27 -1.35 3.92
N ALA A 83 0.08 -0.86 3.55
CA ALA A 83 -1.09 -0.94 4.41
C ALA A 83 -2.37 -1.18 3.63
N MET A 84 -3.27 -1.95 4.21
CA MET A 84 -4.60 -2.22 3.70
C MET A 84 -5.63 -1.68 4.68
N ASP A 85 -6.47 -0.75 4.23
CA ASP A 85 -7.51 -0.13 5.05
C ASP A 85 -8.90 -0.56 4.59
N ASP A 86 -9.52 -1.43 5.38
CA ASP A 86 -10.85 -2.01 5.17
C ASP A 86 -11.78 -1.83 6.38
N VAL A 87 -11.60 -0.75 7.15
CA VAL A 87 -12.41 -0.51 8.36
C VAL A 87 -13.87 -0.19 8.07
N MET A 88 -14.20 0.20 6.83
CA MET A 88 -15.58 0.41 6.40
C MET A 88 -16.39 -0.88 6.46
N ASN A 89 -17.70 -0.76 6.71
CA ASN A 89 -18.61 -1.90 6.78
C ASN A 89 -19.87 -1.66 5.91
N PRO A 90 -20.05 -2.38 4.79
CA PRO A 90 -19.14 -3.38 4.22
C PRO A 90 -17.90 -2.74 3.57
N PRO A 91 -16.74 -3.42 3.56
CA PRO A 91 -15.49 -2.91 2.99
C PRO A 91 -15.42 -3.06 1.46
N VAL A 92 -16.38 -2.49 0.72
CA VAL A 92 -16.47 -2.65 -0.76
C VAL A 92 -15.39 -1.88 -1.54
N ARG A 93 -14.70 -0.93 -0.91
CA ARG A 93 -13.66 -0.11 -1.55
C ARG A 93 -12.47 0.13 -0.62
N PRO A 94 -11.75 -0.92 -0.20
CA PRO A 94 -10.62 -0.77 0.71
C PRO A 94 -9.53 0.08 0.05
N TRP A 95 -8.76 0.78 0.88
CA TRP A 95 -7.65 1.62 0.43
C TRP A 95 -6.32 0.93 0.68
N LEU A 96 -5.51 0.83 -0.37
CA LEU A 96 -4.18 0.27 -0.35
C LEU A 96 -3.16 1.41 -0.36
N THR A 97 -2.20 1.32 0.54
CA THR A 97 -1.06 2.21 0.64
C THR A 97 0.20 1.41 0.33
N LEU A 98 1.07 1.97 -0.51
CA LEU A 98 2.37 1.41 -0.84
C LEU A 98 3.41 2.54 -0.90
N VAL A 99 4.46 2.40 -0.10
CA VAL A 99 5.56 3.35 0.03
C VAL A 99 6.87 2.56 -0.05
N ILE A 100 7.76 2.97 -0.94
CA ILE A 100 9.03 2.26 -1.18
C ILE A 100 10.10 3.31 -1.36
N HIS A 101 11.22 3.13 -0.66
CA HIS A 101 12.40 3.96 -0.82
C HIS A 101 12.87 3.93 -2.28
N PRO A 102 13.18 5.06 -2.92
CA PRO A 102 13.50 5.13 -4.34
C PRO A 102 14.63 4.20 -4.78
N ASP A 103 15.66 4.06 -3.94
CA ASP A 103 16.81 3.18 -4.21
C ASP A 103 16.44 1.68 -4.26
N HIS A 104 15.24 1.31 -3.81
CA HIS A 104 14.76 -0.07 -3.72
C HIS A 104 13.59 -0.38 -4.67
N GLU A 105 13.16 0.55 -5.53
CA GLU A 105 12.00 0.33 -6.41
C GLU A 105 12.16 -0.88 -7.36
N ASN A 106 13.39 -1.20 -7.77
CA ASN A 106 13.70 -2.31 -8.69
C ASN A 106 14.25 -3.56 -7.97
N SER A 107 14.08 -3.66 -6.65
CA SER A 107 14.59 -4.77 -5.83
C SER A 107 13.69 -6.02 -5.80
N GLY A 108 12.51 -5.95 -6.42
CA GLY A 108 11.46 -6.96 -6.30
C GLY A 108 10.54 -6.78 -5.08
N VAL A 109 10.89 -5.87 -4.16
CA VAL A 109 10.07 -5.55 -2.97
C VAL A 109 8.72 -4.94 -3.38
N THR A 110 8.69 -4.16 -4.45
CA THR A 110 7.47 -3.56 -5.00
C THR A 110 6.44 -4.63 -5.39
N GLU A 111 6.86 -5.61 -6.19
CA GLU A 111 6.02 -6.70 -6.65
C GLU A 111 5.56 -7.60 -5.50
N TYR A 112 6.44 -7.81 -4.53
CA TYR A 112 6.16 -8.55 -3.31
C TYR A 112 5.07 -7.87 -2.48
N LEU A 113 5.22 -6.59 -2.14
CA LEU A 113 4.25 -5.85 -1.34
C LEU A 113 2.90 -5.68 -2.04
N LEU A 114 2.88 -5.49 -3.36
CA LEU A 114 1.62 -5.47 -4.12
C LEU A 114 0.89 -6.81 -4.03
N HIS A 115 1.61 -7.92 -4.19
CA HIS A 115 1.02 -9.24 -4.05
C HIS A 115 0.50 -9.48 -2.63
N TRP A 116 1.24 -9.05 -1.61
CA TRP A 116 0.80 -9.10 -0.22
C TRP A 116 -0.49 -8.29 -0.02
N LEU A 117 -0.55 -7.04 -0.52
CA LEU A 117 -1.73 -6.17 -0.42
C LEU A 117 -2.96 -6.80 -1.09
N GLU A 118 -2.80 -7.32 -2.31
CA GLU A 118 -3.88 -7.95 -3.09
C GLU A 118 -4.39 -9.22 -2.40
N THR A 119 -3.49 -10.02 -1.83
CA THR A 119 -3.83 -11.25 -1.10
C THR A 119 -4.53 -10.92 0.22
N THR A 120 -3.99 -10.00 1.02
CA THR A 120 -4.60 -9.51 2.25
C THR A 120 -5.98 -8.92 1.99
N ALA A 121 -6.14 -8.22 0.86
CA ALA A 121 -7.42 -7.64 0.47
C ALA A 121 -8.53 -8.66 0.20
N GLN A 122 -8.22 -9.93 -0.10
CA GLN A 122 -9.25 -10.95 -0.33
C GLN A 122 -10.13 -11.19 0.90
N ARG A 123 -9.65 -10.89 2.12
CA ARG A 123 -10.43 -11.02 3.37
C ARG A 123 -11.71 -10.18 3.37
N VAL A 124 -11.81 -9.16 2.52
CA VAL A 124 -13.02 -8.33 2.42
C VAL A 124 -14.20 -9.09 1.82
N LEU A 125 -13.94 -10.17 1.06
CA LEU A 125 -14.99 -10.99 0.44
C LEU A 125 -15.93 -11.60 1.49
N ASP A 126 -15.37 -12.08 2.61
CA ASP A 126 -16.14 -12.67 3.72
C ASP A 126 -17.02 -11.65 4.44
N ARG A 127 -16.71 -10.36 4.30
CA ARG A 127 -17.39 -9.24 4.97
C ARG A 127 -18.35 -8.47 4.06
N CYS A 128 -18.39 -8.81 2.78
CA CYS A 128 -19.23 -8.13 1.79
C CYS A 128 -20.42 -9.01 1.37
N PRO A 129 -21.55 -8.41 0.97
CA PRO A 129 -22.63 -9.14 0.32
C PRO A 129 -22.15 -9.90 -0.93
N PRO A 130 -22.73 -11.08 -1.26
CA PRO A 130 -22.29 -11.89 -2.41
C PRO A 130 -22.37 -11.18 -3.77
N ASP A 131 -23.25 -10.19 -3.90
CA ASP A 131 -23.49 -9.39 -5.11
C ASP A 131 -22.73 -8.05 -5.09
N ALA A 132 -21.93 -7.78 -4.05
CA ALA A 132 -21.21 -6.53 -3.95
C ALA A 132 -20.06 -6.43 -4.96
N GLU A 133 -19.99 -5.30 -5.65
CA GLU A 133 -18.83 -4.95 -6.47
C GLU A 133 -17.71 -4.41 -5.57
N ILE A 134 -16.62 -5.16 -5.48
CA ILE A 134 -15.46 -4.81 -4.66
C ILE A 134 -14.36 -4.24 -5.57
N ALA A 135 -13.84 -3.07 -5.20
CA ALA A 135 -12.78 -2.40 -5.95
C ALA A 135 -11.66 -1.91 -5.03
N LEU A 136 -10.47 -2.50 -5.16
CA LEU A 136 -9.27 -2.05 -4.45
C LEU A 136 -8.84 -0.68 -5.00
N ARG A 137 -8.44 0.24 -4.11
CA ARG A 137 -8.03 1.58 -4.50
C ARG A 137 -6.62 1.89 -4.02
N MET A 138 -5.82 2.50 -4.87
CA MET A 138 -4.49 3.01 -4.54
C MET A 138 -4.31 4.39 -5.15
N GLY A 139 -3.52 5.23 -4.50
CA GLY A 139 -3.13 6.54 -5.02
C GLY A 139 -1.89 6.46 -5.92
N ALA A 140 -1.89 7.25 -7.00
CA ALA A 140 -0.70 7.53 -7.79
C ALA A 140 -0.69 9.03 -8.11
N VAL A 141 0.50 9.64 -8.15
CA VAL A 141 0.63 11.06 -8.50
C VAL A 141 0.74 11.21 -10.02
N PRO A 142 0.13 12.26 -10.62
CA PRO A 142 0.00 12.38 -12.08
C PRO A 142 1.32 12.40 -12.85
N ASP A 143 2.38 12.95 -12.25
CA ASP A 143 3.66 13.14 -12.95
C ASP A 143 4.65 11.98 -12.76
N TYR A 144 4.36 11.05 -11.85
CA TYR A 144 5.21 9.90 -11.55
C TYR A 144 4.76 8.64 -12.31
N LYS A 145 5.29 8.48 -13.53
CA LYS A 145 4.93 7.38 -14.45
C LYS A 145 5.25 5.98 -13.90
N PRO A 146 6.38 5.72 -13.22
CA PRO A 146 6.71 4.37 -12.75
C PRO A 146 5.58 3.72 -11.92
N ARG A 147 5.00 4.46 -10.97
CA ARG A 147 3.86 3.96 -10.18
C ARG A 147 2.61 3.73 -11.01
N GLN A 148 2.32 4.59 -11.98
CA GLN A 148 1.14 4.43 -12.84
C GLN A 148 1.27 3.21 -13.74
N ASP A 149 2.44 2.99 -14.32
CA ASP A 149 2.67 1.90 -15.25
C ASP A 149 2.69 0.55 -14.53
N MET A 150 3.28 0.51 -13.33
CA MET A 150 3.19 -0.63 -12.41
C MET A 150 1.73 -1.00 -12.07
N LEU A 151 0.91 -0.02 -11.69
CA LEU A 151 -0.50 -0.24 -11.38
C LEU A 151 -1.29 -0.74 -12.61
N LYS A 152 -1.07 -0.14 -13.78
CA LYS A 152 -1.72 -0.58 -15.03
C LYS A 152 -1.30 -2.02 -15.40
N ALA A 153 -0.02 -2.37 -15.23
CA ALA A 153 0.46 -3.73 -15.48
C ALA A 153 -0.20 -4.78 -14.57
N ARG A 154 -0.68 -4.36 -13.39
CA ARG A 154 -1.46 -5.18 -12.44
C ARG A 154 -2.97 -5.13 -12.68
N GLY A 155 -3.43 -4.47 -13.73
CA GLY A 155 -4.85 -4.39 -14.09
C GLY A 155 -5.63 -3.27 -13.39
N TYR A 156 -4.97 -2.40 -12.62
CA TYR A 156 -5.63 -1.22 -12.08
C TYR A 156 -5.92 -0.22 -13.20
N THR A 157 -7.08 0.43 -13.10
CA THR A 157 -7.49 1.50 -14.02
C THR A 157 -7.68 2.80 -13.26
N HIS A 158 -7.41 3.92 -13.93
CA HIS A 158 -7.69 5.22 -13.35
C HIS A 158 -9.19 5.44 -13.25
N SER A 159 -9.68 5.80 -12.06
CA SER A 159 -11.11 5.99 -11.80
C SER A 159 -11.47 7.40 -11.34
N ARG A 160 -10.54 8.12 -10.68
CA ARG A 160 -10.80 9.43 -10.09
C ARG A 160 -9.53 10.22 -9.82
N ASN A 161 -9.66 11.54 -9.85
CA ASN A 161 -8.66 12.48 -9.34
C ASN A 161 -9.06 13.04 -7.97
N PHE A 162 -8.06 13.30 -7.13
CA PHE A 162 -8.19 14.09 -5.90
C PHE A 162 -7.44 15.39 -6.11
N LEU A 163 -8.10 16.52 -5.83
CA LEU A 163 -7.53 17.85 -6.01
C LEU A 163 -7.24 18.44 -4.63
N ARG A 164 -6.00 18.87 -4.43
CA ARG A 164 -5.64 19.67 -3.25
C ARG A 164 -6.18 21.08 -3.46
N MET A 165 -7.23 21.41 -2.71
CA MET A 165 -7.80 22.76 -2.72
C MET A 165 -6.95 23.67 -1.84
N VAL A 166 -6.55 24.83 -2.36
CA VAL A 166 -5.82 25.86 -1.61
C VAL A 166 -6.61 27.16 -1.66
N ILE A 167 -6.61 27.89 -0.55
CA ILE A 167 -7.13 29.26 -0.49
C ILE A 167 -5.92 30.16 -0.34
N HIS A 168 -5.71 31.06 -1.30
CA HIS A 168 -4.78 32.17 -1.13
C HIS A 168 -5.52 33.30 -0.43
N MET A 169 -4.98 33.70 0.72
CA MET A 169 -5.41 34.92 1.42
C MET A 169 -4.65 36.13 0.87
#